data_AF-A0A0J7KKZ2-F1
#
_entry.id   AF-A0A0J7KKZ2-F1
#
_cell.length_a   1.000
_cell.length_b   1.000
_cell.length_c   1.000
_cell.angle_alpha   90.00
_cell.angle_beta   90.00
_cell.angle_gamma   90.00
#
_symmetry.space_group_name_H-M   'P 1'
#
loop_
_entity.id
_entity.type
_entity.pdbx_description
1 polymer ?
#
loop_
_entity_poly.entity_id
_entity_poly.type
_entity_poly.pdbx_seq_one_letter_code
_entity_poly.pdbx_strand_id
1 'polypeptide(L)'
;MFERIIASRLVWHLSREGPNLSDGQFDFREGRSTVDAILRVRSLSEAIVEEGRVALGVSLDITNAFNTLFWEYVGRTMEHHGIPSYRQAVVADYFRNRRLVYWDQEEVLRGRGMSCGVPQGSVLCQLM
;
A
#
# COMPACT_ATOMS: atom_id res chain seq x y z
N MET A 1 -6.18 13.85 -11.60
CA MET A 1 -7.58 14.12 -11.19
C MET A 1 -8.34 12.83 -10.88
N PHE A 2 -8.43 11.88 -11.83
CA PHE A 2 -9.16 10.62 -11.63
C PHE A 2 -8.62 9.71 -10.52
N GLU A 3 -7.30 9.65 -10.33
CA GLU A 3 -6.67 8.87 -9.26
C GLU A 3 -7.20 9.22 -7.87
N ARG A 4 -7.43 10.51 -7.59
CA ARG A 4 -7.96 10.97 -6.30
C ARG A 4 -9.36 10.44 -6.04
N ILE A 5 -10.21 10.39 -7.08
CA ILE A 5 -11.59 9.88 -6.97
C ILE A 5 -11.57 8.36 -6.71
N ILE A 6 -10.71 7.63 -7.44
CA ILE A 6 -10.54 6.19 -7.26
C ILE A 6 -10.03 5.92 -5.83
N ALA A 7 -9.00 6.65 -5.39
CA ALA A 7 -8.43 6.55 -4.06
C ALA A 7 -9.47 6.79 -2.97
N SER A 8 -10.23 7.89 -3.04
CA SER A 8 -11.30 8.18 -2.07
C SER A 8 -12.36 7.08 -2.01
N ARG A 9 -12.74 6.49 -3.15
CA ARG A 9 -13.71 5.38 -3.19
C ARG A 9 -13.16 4.09 -2.60
N LEU A 10 -11.87 3.82 -2.79
CA LEU A 10 -11.20 2.66 -2.19
C LEU A 10 -11.10 2.83 -0.68
N VAL A 11 -10.64 3.97 -0.19
CA VAL A 11 -10.57 4.27 1.25
C VAL A 11 -11.95 4.16 1.90
N TRP A 12 -12.98 4.74 1.28
CA TRP A 12 -14.36 4.64 1.79
C TRP A 12 -14.85 3.19 1.87
N HIS A 13 -14.50 2.35 0.89
CA HIS A 13 -14.88 0.93 0.89
C HIS A 13 -14.14 0.16 1.99
N LEU A 14 -12.82 0.37 2.10
CA LEU A 14 -11.97 -0.30 3.09
C LEU A 14 -12.32 0.08 4.54
N SER A 15 -12.92 1.26 4.76
CA SER A 15 -13.32 1.70 6.09
C SER A 15 -14.71 1.27 6.53
N ARG A 16 -15.55 0.72 5.63
CA ARG A 16 -16.98 0.46 5.91
C ARG A 16 -17.50 -0.91 5.51
N GLU A 17 -17.05 -1.43 4.36
CA GLU A 17 -17.68 -2.58 3.70
C GLU A 17 -16.80 -3.83 3.68
N GLY A 18 -15.47 -3.66 3.58
CA GLY A 18 -14.54 -4.78 3.55
C GLY A 18 -14.19 -5.31 4.95
N PRO A 19 -13.54 -6.49 5.03
CA PRO A 19 -12.73 -6.86 6.19
C PRO A 19 -11.89 -5.65 6.64
N ASN A 20 -11.98 -5.34 7.94
CA ASN A 20 -11.28 -4.19 8.51
C ASN A 20 -9.77 -4.34 8.34
N LEU A 21 -9.12 -3.23 8.03
CA LEU A 21 -7.67 -3.11 8.13
C LEU A 21 -7.22 -3.41 9.56
N SER A 22 -6.02 -3.98 9.70
CA SER A 22 -5.41 -4.26 11.01
C SER A 22 -5.45 -3.04 11.92
N ASP A 23 -5.73 -3.23 13.21
CA ASP A 23 -5.67 -2.15 14.20
C ASP A 23 -4.26 -1.60 14.39
N GLY A 24 -3.23 -2.36 13.99
CA GLY A 24 -1.84 -1.91 13.94
C GLY A 24 -1.48 -1.13 12.67
N GLN A 25 -2.42 -0.91 11.74
CA GLN A 25 -2.19 -0.12 10.53
C GLN A 25 -2.58 1.34 10.78
N PHE A 26 -1.57 2.20 10.83
CA PHE A 26 -1.73 3.62 11.15
C PHE A 26 -1.56 4.55 9.95
N ASP A 27 -0.90 4.08 8.89
CA ASP A 27 -0.69 4.85 7.67
C ASP A 27 -1.87 4.69 6.70
N PHE A 28 -2.15 5.73 5.93
CA PHE A 28 -3.23 5.80 4.92
C PHE A 28 -4.62 5.35 5.41
N ARG A 29 -4.90 5.52 6.70
CA ARG A 29 -6.18 5.20 7.33
C ARG A 29 -6.79 6.45 7.94
N GLU A 30 -8.04 6.74 7.57
CA GLU A 30 -8.77 7.86 8.14
C GLU A 30 -8.90 7.70 9.66
N GLY A 31 -8.60 8.77 10.41
CA GLY A 31 -8.63 8.76 11.88
C GLY A 31 -7.45 8.05 12.55
N ARG A 32 -6.39 7.71 11.81
CA ARG A 32 -5.11 7.23 12.37
C ARG A 32 -3.96 8.10 11.84
N SER A 33 -2.91 8.19 12.62
CA SER A 33 -1.71 8.96 12.31
C SER A 33 -0.44 8.27 12.80
N THR A 34 0.71 8.74 12.33
CA THR A 34 2.02 8.30 12.85
C THR A 34 2.16 8.58 14.35
N VAL A 35 1.50 9.63 14.86
CA VAL A 35 1.48 9.93 16.31
C VAL A 35 0.79 8.80 17.08
N ASP A 36 -0.34 8.29 16.57
CA ASP A 36 -1.05 7.16 17.19
C ASP A 36 -0.17 5.89 17.21
N ALA A 37 0.59 5.66 16.15
CA ALA A 37 1.52 4.53 16.07
C ALA A 37 2.61 4.62 17.16
N ILE A 38 3.21 5.80 17.31
CA ILE A 38 4.24 6.06 18.33
C ILE A 38 3.66 5.89 19.74
N LEU A 39 2.48 6.45 20.00
CA LEU A 39 1.80 6.30 21.28
C LEU A 39 1.51 4.83 21.60
N ARG A 40 1.08 4.04 20.59
CA ARG A 40 0.83 2.61 20.77
C ARG A 40 2.10 1.85 21.18
N VAL A 41 3.23 2.09 20.50
CA VAL A 41 4.51 1.45 20.84
C VAL A 41 4.99 1.89 22.22
N ARG A 42 4.84 3.16 22.56
CA ARG A 42 5.18 3.71 23.88
C ARG A 42 4.39 3.00 24.99
N SER A 43 3.07 2.95 24.89
CA SER A 43 2.23 2.31 25.92
C SER A 43 2.53 0.83 26.08
N LEU A 44 2.83 0.11 24.99
CA LEU A 44 3.26 -1.29 25.06
C LEU A 44 4.59 -1.44 25.80
N SER A 45 5.53 -0.53 25.54
CA SER A 45 6.86 -0.55 26.18
C SER A 45 6.76 -0.21 27.67
N GLU A 46 5.96 0.78 28.05
CA GLU A 46 5.72 1.18 29.45
C GLU A 46 5.13 0.02 30.26
N ALA A 47 4.10 -0.65 29.74
CA ALA A 47 3.49 -1.79 30.41
C ALA A 47 4.47 -2.95 30.65
N ILE A 48 5.35 -3.26 29.68
CA ILE A 48 6.38 -4.31 29.82
C ILE A 48 7.41 -3.94 30.90
N VAL A 49 7.84 -2.68 30.94
CA VAL A 49 8.82 -2.20 31.91
C VAL A 49 8.23 -2.15 33.32
N GLU A 50 6.96 -1.78 33.47
CA GLU A 50 6.25 -1.82 34.76
C GLU A 50 6.17 -3.24 35.34
N GLU A 51 6.07 -4.26 34.50
CA GLU A 51 6.17 -5.68 34.89
C GLU A 51 7.60 -6.13 35.25
N GLY A 52 8.59 -5.24 35.19
CA GLY A 52 10.00 -5.57 35.41
C GLY A 52 10.63 -6.40 34.28
N ARG A 53 9.99 -6.44 33.10
CA ARG A 53 10.44 -7.21 31.94
C ARG A 53 11.19 -6.32 30.95
N VAL A 54 11.87 -6.95 30.00
CA VAL A 54 12.60 -6.27 28.93
C VAL A 54 11.76 -6.24 27.66
N ALA A 55 11.62 -5.05 27.05
CA ALA A 55 11.01 -4.89 25.74
C ALA A 55 12.07 -5.00 24.63
N LEU A 56 11.77 -5.78 23.59
CA LEU A 56 12.59 -5.88 22.38
C LEU A 56 11.77 -5.40 21.17
N GLY A 57 12.27 -4.38 20.49
CA GLY A 57 11.70 -3.90 19.22
C GLY A 57 12.37 -4.58 18.03
N VAL A 58 11.56 -5.03 17.07
CA VAL A 58 12.04 -5.52 15.77
C VAL A 58 11.44 -4.63 14.69
N SER A 59 12.29 -3.98 13.89
CA SER A 59 11.87 -3.20 12.72
C SER A 59 12.08 -4.00 11.43
N LEU A 60 11.11 -3.88 10.52
CA LEU A 60 11.16 -4.46 9.19
C LEU A 60 10.96 -3.35 8.17
N ASP A 61 11.82 -3.30 7.17
CA ASP A 61 11.70 -2.38 6.04
C ASP A 61 11.75 -3.18 4.74
N ILE A 62 10.82 -2.91 3.82
CA ILE A 62 10.75 -3.60 2.54
C ILE A 62 11.48 -2.75 1.50
N THR A 63 12.67 -3.22 1.10
CA THR A 63 13.45 -2.55 0.05
C THR A 63 12.64 -2.47 -1.24
N ASN A 64 12.52 -1.25 -1.76
CA ASN A 64 11.92 -0.97 -3.07
C ASN A 64 10.45 -1.43 -3.20
N ALA A 65 9.69 -1.46 -2.10
CA ALA A 65 8.33 -2.01 -2.00
C ALA A 65 7.40 -1.59 -3.16
N PHE A 66 7.39 -0.30 -3.50
CA PHE A 66 6.52 0.21 -4.57
C PHE A 66 6.88 -0.34 -5.94
N ASN A 67 8.15 -0.62 -6.23
CA ASN A 67 8.58 -1.17 -7.51
C ASN A 67 8.48 -2.71 -7.56
N THR A 68 8.37 -3.37 -6.40
CA THR A 68 8.28 -4.84 -6.30
C THR A 68 6.85 -5.34 -6.08
N LEU A 69 5.88 -4.44 -5.87
CA LEU A 69 4.47 -4.78 -5.70
C LEU A 69 3.88 -5.43 -6.97
N PHE A 70 3.57 -6.72 -6.93
CA PHE A 70 2.96 -7.41 -8.05
C PHE A 70 1.47 -7.09 -8.18
N TRP A 71 1.04 -6.77 -9.40
CA TRP A 71 -0.35 -6.35 -9.64
C TRP A 71 -1.37 -7.48 -9.44
N GLU A 72 -0.94 -8.73 -9.59
CA GLU A 72 -1.77 -9.90 -9.25
C GLU A 72 -2.15 -9.92 -7.77
N TYR A 73 -1.21 -9.61 -6.88
CA TYR A 73 -1.50 -9.55 -5.44
C TYR A 73 -2.39 -8.36 -5.11
N VAL A 74 -2.21 -7.21 -5.78
CA VAL A 74 -3.13 -6.07 -5.64
C VAL A 74 -4.56 -6.49 -5.98
N GLY A 75 -4.76 -7.19 -7.11
CA GLY A 75 -6.07 -7.70 -7.50
C GLY A 75 -6.67 -8.65 -6.46
N ARG A 76 -5.91 -9.65 -6.00
CA ARG A 76 -6.35 -10.60 -4.96
C ARG A 76 -6.70 -9.92 -3.63
N THR A 77 -5.91 -8.92 -3.24
CA THR A 77 -6.19 -8.11 -2.04
C THR A 77 -7.51 -7.35 -2.21
N MET A 78 -7.78 -6.80 -3.40
CA MET A 78 -9.06 -6.14 -3.65
C MET A 78 -10.26 -7.10 -3.62
N GLU A 79 -10.10 -8.30 -4.15
CA GLU A 79 -11.11 -9.37 -4.03
C GLU A 79 -11.35 -9.76 -2.57
N HIS A 80 -10.28 -9.95 -1.80
CA HIS A 80 -10.35 -10.25 -0.37
C HIS A 80 -11.11 -9.17 0.40
N HIS A 81 -10.86 -7.89 0.07
CA HIS A 81 -11.56 -6.77 0.70
C HIS A 81 -12.98 -6.52 0.16
N GLY A 82 -13.50 -7.40 -0.70
CA GLY A 82 -14.85 -7.31 -1.24
C GLY A 82 -15.07 -6.09 -2.15
N ILE A 83 -14.01 -5.54 -2.74
CA ILE A 83 -14.13 -4.39 -3.65
C ILE A 83 -14.92 -4.83 -4.88
N PRO A 84 -15.94 -4.08 -5.34
CA PRO A 84 -16.74 -4.46 -6.51
C PRO A 84 -15.90 -4.64 -7.78
N SER A 85 -16.24 -5.64 -8.60
CA SER A 85 -15.51 -6.00 -9.82
C SER A 85 -15.25 -4.83 -10.78
N TYR A 86 -16.21 -3.91 -10.92
CA TYR A 86 -16.02 -2.73 -11.78
C TYR A 86 -14.92 -1.79 -11.26
N ARG A 87 -14.73 -1.67 -9.93
CA ARG A 87 -13.64 -0.86 -9.34
C ARG A 87 -12.31 -1.57 -9.48
N GLN A 88 -12.28 -2.89 -9.28
CA GLN A 88 -11.10 -3.70 -9.55
C GLN A 88 -10.67 -3.56 -11.02
N ALA A 89 -11.63 -3.57 -11.96
CA ALA A 89 -11.36 -3.39 -13.38
C ALA A 89 -10.74 -2.02 -13.70
N VAL A 90 -11.19 -0.94 -13.02
CA VAL A 90 -10.59 0.39 -13.15
C VAL A 90 -9.13 0.40 -12.68
N VAL A 91 -8.82 -0.27 -11.56
CA VAL A 91 -7.43 -0.37 -11.09
C VAL A 91 -6.59 -1.30 -11.96
N ALA A 92 -7.15 -2.39 -12.46
CA ALA A 92 -6.49 -3.26 -13.43
C ALA A 92 -6.17 -2.51 -14.73
N ASP A 93 -7.07 -1.64 -15.19
CA ASP A 93 -6.84 -0.76 -16.35
C ASP A 93 -5.74 0.27 -16.07
N TYR A 94 -5.66 0.79 -14.84
CA TYR A 94 -4.56 1.65 -14.42
C TYR A 94 -3.18 0.98 -14.54
N PHE A 95 -3.09 -0.35 -14.44
CA PHE A 95 -1.84 -1.12 -14.67
C PHE A 95 -1.67 -1.62 -16.10
N ARG A 96 -2.74 -1.66 -16.89
CA ARG A 96 -2.73 -2.25 -18.24
C ARG A 96 -1.75 -1.55 -19.17
N ASN A 97 -1.03 -2.35 -19.95
CA ASN A 97 -0.08 -1.89 -20.98
C ASN A 97 1.03 -0.96 -20.47
N ARG A 98 1.31 -0.93 -19.16
CA ARG A 98 2.45 -0.20 -18.64
C ARG A 98 3.75 -0.83 -19.11
N ARG A 99 4.66 0.04 -19.53
CA ARG A 99 6.00 -0.32 -19.98
C ARG A 99 7.02 0.61 -19.35
N LEU A 100 8.15 0.05 -18.93
CA LEU A 100 9.35 0.82 -18.67
C LEU A 100 10.00 1.14 -20.01
N VAL A 101 10.29 2.41 -20.25
CA VAL A 101 11.04 2.87 -21.42
C VAL A 101 12.35 3.44 -20.92
N TYR A 102 13.46 2.96 -21.46
CA TYR A 102 14.81 3.36 -21.03
C TYR A 102 15.79 3.28 -22.20
N TRP A 103 16.85 4.08 -22.11
CA TRP A 103 18.02 3.94 -22.97
C TRP A 103 18.94 2.86 -22.40
N ASP A 104 19.32 1.91 -23.23
CA ASP A 104 20.34 0.93 -22.84
C ASP A 104 21.75 1.52 -22.96
N GLN A 105 22.77 0.70 -22.69
CA GLN A 105 24.17 1.12 -22.73
C GLN A 105 24.65 1.49 -24.14
N GLU A 106 23.90 1.10 -25.19
CA GLU A 106 24.19 1.37 -26.59
C GLU A 106 23.40 2.58 -27.11
N GLU A 107 22.78 3.35 -26.22
CA GLU A 107 21.89 4.47 -26.56
C GLU A 107 20.72 4.04 -27.47
N VAL A 108 20.21 2.82 -27.29
CA VAL A 108 19.00 2.34 -27.97
C VAL A 108 17.80 2.42 -27.03
N LEU A 109 16.70 3.00 -27.52
CA LEU A 109 15.45 3.08 -26.78
C LEU A 109 14.82 1.68 -26.68
N ARG A 110 14.77 1.13 -25.47
CA ARG A 110 14.14 -0.16 -25.17
C ARG A 110 12.86 0.03 -24.37
N GLY A 111 11.94 -0.93 -24.51
CA GLY A 111 10.68 -0.93 -23.80
C GLY A 111 10.38 -2.31 -23.20
N ARG A 112 10.21 -2.40 -21.88
CA ARG A 112 9.88 -3.65 -21.17
C ARG A 112 8.46 -3.60 -20.61
N GLY A 113 7.65 -4.63 -20.88
CA GLY A 113 6.35 -4.79 -20.25
C GLY A 113 6.48 -5.00 -18.74
N MET A 114 5.59 -4.39 -17.96
CA MET A 114 5.59 -4.50 -16.51
C MET A 114 4.49 -5.47 -16.04
N SER A 115 4.73 -6.11 -14.89
CA SER A 115 3.75 -6.93 -14.15
C SER A 115 3.73 -6.61 -12.64
N CYS A 116 4.61 -5.71 -12.23
CA CYS A 116 4.77 -5.20 -10.88
C CYS A 116 5.22 -3.75 -10.96
N GLY A 117 5.13 -3.06 -9.82
CA GLY A 117 5.57 -1.69 -9.69
C GLY A 117 4.44 -0.68 -9.83
N VAL A 118 4.46 0.34 -8.99
CA VAL A 118 3.54 1.47 -9.03
C VAL A 118 4.34 2.79 -9.09
N PRO A 119 3.89 3.79 -9.86
CA PRO A 119 4.59 5.08 -9.91
C PRO A 119 4.63 5.75 -8.54
N GLN A 120 5.83 5.92 -8.00
CA GLN A 120 6.03 6.73 -6.80
C GLN A 120 5.63 8.17 -7.08
N GLY A 121 4.82 8.76 -6.21
CA GLY A 121 4.21 10.09 -6.39
C GLY A 121 2.81 10.09 -6.98
N SER A 122 2.27 8.93 -7.39
CA SER A 122 0.83 8.78 -7.68
C SER A 122 0.02 8.77 -6.38
N VAL A 123 -1.20 9.29 -6.42
CA VAL A 123 -2.12 9.26 -5.26
C VAL A 123 -2.59 7.82 -4.98
N LEU A 124 -2.75 7.00 -6.03
CA LEU A 124 -3.17 5.62 -5.86
C LEU A 124 -2.08 4.72 -5.29
N CYS A 125 -0.81 5.04 -5.56
CA CYS A 125 0.36 4.28 -5.11
C CYS A 125 0.36 4.03 -3.59
N GLN A 126 -0.12 4.99 -2.81
CA GLN A 126 -0.19 4.93 -1.35
C GLN A 126 -1.23 3.93 -0.81
N LEU A 127 -2.15 3.45 -1.65
CA LEU A 127 -3.25 2.55 -1.27
C LEU A 127 -3.07 1.13 -1.79
N MET A 128 -2.01 0.86 -2.55
CA MET A 128 -1.74 -0.44 -3.19
C MET A 128 -0.75 -1.24 -2.37
#